data_AF-A0A919WR26-F1
#
_entry.id   AF-A0A919WR26-F1
#
_cell.length_a   1.000
_cell.length_b   1.000
_cell.length_c   1.000
_cell.angle_alpha   90.00
_cell.angle_beta   90.00
_cell.angle_gamma   90.00
#
_symmetry.space_group_name_H-M   'P 1'
#
loop_
_entity.id
_entity.type
_entity.pdbx_description
1 polymer ?
#
loop_
_entity_poly.entity_id
_entity_poly.type
_entity_poly.pdbx_seq_one_letter_code
_entity_poly.pdbx_strand_id
1 'polypeptide(L)'
;MGILNFLFKKKPLKISNPSSTNEITNIEFNVEKITKNEINPIYLEELGAGVLPGEVVLLDWIGSRSNNSAFPGYYEYQYGIDPKKSVNKLIQKGYIRKSTPLESVSSLKVPDIKGILKTKKLMVSGKKVDLISRIEENFSSEEIKPFIKEQSFKLAEPGSNILKMYYYIVAAHKYNSNDGTYNVATAIQYMNSLSHDNKPTNSEISWSLYQSAYIKFKRERSYGLMRNTIFKMAEQLQRENSTDKSVVYYLRVFILDLSGMSNSSYVQLPKLLTIAPGIISRIKATLNENITKDVSQYFNKSWAITCEEIPFHYFDKDTCYGLLLETLEVEDSDFSLINSKIINKATVVLKKIDPSTFEIKYGLIIPDWSI
;
A
#
# COMPACT_ATOMS: atom_id res chain seq x y z
N MET A 1 16.60 -29.98 -8.40
CA MET A 1 17.68 -29.61 -7.46
C MET A 1 17.99 -28.13 -7.71
N GLY A 2 17.79 -27.12 -6.87
CA GLY A 2 17.41 -26.98 -5.47
C GLY A 2 18.00 -25.63 -5.01
N ILE A 3 17.39 -24.49 -5.38
CA ILE A 3 17.92 -23.11 -5.23
C ILE A 3 17.74 -22.55 -3.79
N LEU A 4 17.47 -23.38 -2.79
CA LEU A 4 17.02 -22.91 -1.46
C LEU A 4 18.08 -22.87 -0.34
N ASN A 5 19.38 -23.00 -0.63
CA ASN A 5 20.40 -23.15 0.44
C ASN A 5 21.26 -21.92 0.77
N PHE A 6 20.97 -20.71 0.29
CA PHE A 6 21.92 -19.60 0.48
C PHE A 6 21.61 -18.57 1.59
N LEU A 7 20.49 -18.66 2.33
CA LEU A 7 20.05 -17.50 3.14
C LEU A 7 20.11 -17.60 4.67
N PHE A 8 20.72 -18.63 5.28
CA PHE A 8 20.77 -18.68 6.76
C PHE A 8 22.08 -19.21 7.34
N LYS A 9 23.02 -18.30 7.64
CA LYS A 9 24.00 -18.48 8.73
C LYS A 9 23.78 -17.38 9.77
N LYS A 10 23.05 -17.69 10.84
CA LYS A 10 22.94 -16.84 12.04
C LYS A 10 24.13 -17.11 12.98
N LYS A 11 24.81 -16.06 13.44
CA LYS A 11 25.59 -16.08 14.69
C LYS A 11 24.73 -15.45 15.80
N PRO A 12 24.74 -15.98 17.04
CA PRO A 12 23.93 -15.46 18.13
C PRO A 12 24.56 -14.20 18.75
N LEU A 13 23.74 -13.16 18.94
CA LEU A 13 24.07 -11.98 19.76
C LEU A 13 23.57 -12.23 21.19
N LYS A 14 24.49 -12.12 22.16
CA LYS A 14 24.19 -12.13 23.60
C LYS A 14 23.58 -10.79 24.00
N ILE A 15 22.45 -10.82 24.69
CA ILE A 15 21.83 -9.64 25.31
C ILE A 15 22.08 -9.73 26.82
N SER A 16 22.69 -8.70 27.38
CA SER A 16 22.82 -8.47 28.83
C SER A 16 21.86 -7.36 29.24
N ASN A 17 21.01 -7.64 30.23
CA ASN A 17 20.11 -6.66 30.85
C ASN A 17 20.87 -5.68 31.75
N PRO A 18 20.40 -4.43 31.83
CA PRO A 18 20.42 -3.73 33.10
C PRO A 18 19.03 -3.19 33.48
N SER A 19 18.78 -3.31 34.78
CA SER A 19 17.62 -2.90 35.53
C SER A 19 17.54 -1.38 35.73
N SER A 20 16.35 -0.95 36.15
CA SER A 20 16.02 0.21 37.02
C SER A 20 15.42 1.48 36.40
N THR A 21 14.19 1.72 36.89
CA THR A 21 13.57 2.96 37.39
C THR A 21 13.13 4.08 36.45
N ASN A 22 11.83 4.38 36.60
CA ASN A 22 11.05 5.45 35.99
C ASN A 22 11.51 6.85 36.42
N GLU A 23 11.84 7.70 35.46
CA GLU A 23 11.54 9.13 35.52
C GLU A 23 11.11 9.61 34.13
N ILE A 24 9.92 10.21 34.08
CA ILE A 24 9.31 10.78 32.88
C ILE A 24 9.86 12.19 32.73
N THR A 25 10.72 12.41 31.75
CA THR A 25 11.12 13.77 31.33
C THR A 25 10.71 13.99 29.87
N ASN A 26 9.98 15.08 29.66
CA ASN A 26 9.53 15.58 28.35
C ASN A 26 10.67 15.58 27.33
N ILE A 27 10.56 14.75 26.30
CA ILE A 27 11.46 14.76 25.16
C ILE A 27 10.84 15.70 24.12
N GLU A 28 11.42 16.90 24.01
CA GLU A 28 11.23 17.75 22.84
C GLU A 28 11.68 17.00 21.59
N PHE A 29 10.79 16.82 20.62
CA PHE A 29 11.11 16.20 19.34
C PHE A 29 12.02 17.15 18.54
N ASN A 30 13.32 17.00 18.73
CA ASN A 30 14.31 17.59 17.86
C ASN A 30 14.26 16.83 16.53
N VAL A 31 13.75 17.48 15.47
CA VAL A 31 13.77 16.96 14.10
C VAL A 31 15.21 17.04 13.59
N GLU A 32 16.09 16.24 14.16
CA GLU A 32 17.45 16.07 13.67
C GLU A 32 17.41 15.23 12.39
N LYS A 33 18.10 15.74 11.36
CA LYS A 33 18.32 15.15 10.04
C LYS A 33 18.28 13.62 10.07
N ILE A 34 17.29 13.05 9.37
CA ILE A 34 17.27 11.64 8.95
C ILE A 34 18.64 11.32 8.37
N THR A 35 19.46 10.61 9.14
CA THR A 35 20.77 10.19 8.69
C THR A 35 20.54 9.14 7.60
N LYS A 36 21.34 9.16 6.53
CA LYS A 36 21.23 8.24 5.37
C LYS A 36 21.18 6.74 5.72
N ASN A 37 21.43 6.36 6.98
CA ASN A 37 21.45 5.00 7.48
C ASN A 37 20.07 4.32 7.58
N GLU A 38 18.95 5.05 7.43
CA GLU A 38 17.60 4.47 7.45
C GLU A 38 17.06 4.13 6.05
N ILE A 39 17.74 4.57 5.00
CA ILE A 39 17.27 4.40 3.63
C ILE A 39 17.65 3.01 3.13
N ASN A 40 16.70 2.29 2.54
CA ASN A 40 16.98 0.98 1.97
C ASN A 40 18.07 1.11 0.88
N PRO A 41 19.21 0.40 0.99
CA PRO A 41 20.33 0.53 0.06
C PRO A 41 19.96 0.40 -1.41
N ILE A 42 18.96 -0.44 -1.73
CA ILE A 42 18.50 -0.65 -3.11
C ILE A 42 17.97 0.64 -3.77
N TYR A 43 17.52 1.63 -2.99
CA TYR A 43 17.07 2.92 -3.51
C TYR A 43 18.22 3.85 -3.91
N LEU A 44 19.43 3.54 -3.46
CA LEU A 44 20.65 4.30 -3.73
C LEU A 44 21.53 3.66 -4.82
N GLU A 45 21.12 2.50 -5.33
CA GLU A 45 21.80 1.79 -6.41
C GLU A 45 21.25 2.22 -7.77
N GLU A 46 22.14 2.52 -8.73
CA GLU A 46 21.71 2.82 -10.09
C GLU A 46 21.21 1.55 -10.79
N LEU A 47 20.04 1.65 -11.38
CA LEU A 47 19.50 0.65 -12.29
C LEU A 47 20.31 0.64 -13.58
N GLY A 48 20.17 -0.40 -14.42
CA GLY A 48 20.96 -0.58 -15.65
C GLY A 48 21.02 0.62 -16.61
N ALA A 49 20.03 1.52 -16.59
CA ALA A 49 20.03 2.76 -17.38
C ALA A 49 20.73 3.96 -16.69
N GLY A 50 21.40 3.74 -15.56
CA GLY A 50 22.07 4.78 -14.76
C GLY A 50 21.09 5.72 -14.04
N VAL A 51 19.91 5.24 -13.67
CA VAL A 51 18.90 6.00 -12.92
C VAL A 51 18.62 5.34 -11.58
N LEU A 52 18.37 6.13 -10.55
CA LEU A 52 17.95 5.61 -9.26
C LEU A 52 16.44 5.29 -9.26
N PRO A 53 15.97 4.35 -8.42
CA PRO A 53 14.53 4.09 -8.28
C PRO A 53 13.71 5.34 -7.94
N GLY A 54 14.23 6.23 -7.09
CA GLY A 54 13.59 7.52 -6.80
C GLY A 54 13.51 8.45 -8.01
N GLU A 55 14.48 8.37 -8.93
CA GLU A 55 14.49 9.15 -10.16
C GLU A 55 13.44 8.64 -11.16
N VAL A 56 13.15 7.33 -11.17
CA VAL A 56 12.04 6.76 -11.95
C VAL A 56 10.69 7.28 -11.44
N VAL A 57 10.50 7.32 -10.12
CA VAL A 57 9.30 7.92 -9.51
C VAL A 57 9.21 9.42 -9.84
N LEU A 58 10.35 10.12 -9.83
CA LEU A 58 10.41 11.54 -10.20
C LEU A 58 10.02 11.80 -11.66
N LEU A 59 10.44 10.92 -12.59
CA LEU A 59 10.02 11.01 -13.99
C LEU A 59 8.50 10.91 -14.15
N ASP A 60 7.84 9.97 -13.46
CA ASP A 60 6.38 9.83 -13.48
C ASP A 60 5.67 11.04 -12.86
N TRP A 61 6.20 11.57 -11.76
CA TRP A 61 5.67 12.76 -11.11
C TRP A 61 5.77 14.00 -12.01
N ILE A 62 6.87 14.19 -12.72
CA ILE A 62 7.05 15.28 -13.71
C ILE A 62 6.11 15.08 -14.90
N GLY A 63 5.93 13.84 -15.37
CA GLY A 63 5.03 13.53 -16.49
C GLY A 63 3.56 13.78 -16.19
N SER A 64 3.15 13.69 -14.91
CA SER A 64 1.74 13.76 -14.49
C SER A 64 1.31 15.12 -13.91
N ARG A 65 2.22 16.06 -13.62
CA ARG A 65 1.89 17.33 -12.94
C ARG A 65 2.39 18.58 -13.67
N SER A 66 1.64 19.68 -13.53
CA SER A 66 2.14 21.01 -13.82
C SER A 66 3.14 21.43 -12.73
N ASN A 67 4.38 21.70 -13.13
CA ASN A 67 5.58 21.80 -12.30
C ASN A 67 5.65 22.96 -11.27
N ASN A 68 4.52 23.44 -10.74
CA ASN A 68 4.46 24.57 -9.79
C ASN A 68 4.27 24.13 -8.34
N SER A 69 4.48 22.85 -8.01
CA SER A 69 4.37 22.34 -6.64
C SER A 69 5.74 21.97 -6.06
N ALA A 70 5.94 22.27 -4.77
CA ALA A 70 7.08 21.74 -4.03
C ALA A 70 7.16 20.21 -4.16
N PHE A 71 8.38 19.69 -4.29
CA PHE A 71 8.59 18.25 -4.36
C PHE A 71 8.14 17.58 -3.06
N PRO A 72 7.40 16.45 -3.12
CA PRO A 72 7.08 15.64 -1.95
C PRO A 72 8.32 15.23 -1.16
N GLY A 73 8.24 15.28 0.18
CA GLY A 73 9.36 14.94 1.06
C GLY A 73 9.85 13.49 0.95
N TYR A 74 9.03 12.56 0.43
CA TYR A 74 9.41 11.15 0.30
C TYR A 74 10.62 10.94 -0.61
N TYR A 75 10.89 11.86 -1.54
CA TYR A 75 12.10 11.75 -2.36
C TYR A 75 13.38 11.78 -1.50
N GLU A 76 13.37 12.58 -0.44
CA GLU A 76 14.49 12.66 0.49
C GLU A 76 14.44 11.54 1.53
N TYR A 77 13.35 11.42 2.31
CA TYR A 77 13.33 10.49 3.44
C TYR A 77 13.17 9.01 3.04
N GLN A 78 12.55 8.71 1.90
CA GLN A 78 12.34 7.33 1.45
C GLN A 78 13.34 6.92 0.37
N TYR A 79 13.63 7.80 -0.60
CA TYR A 79 14.50 7.46 -1.74
C TYR A 79 15.93 7.99 -1.62
N GLY A 80 16.20 8.92 -0.69
CA GLY A 80 17.54 9.48 -0.49
C GLY A 80 18.04 10.35 -1.63
N ILE A 81 17.14 10.86 -2.47
CA ILE A 81 17.49 11.75 -3.58
C ILE A 81 17.16 13.19 -3.24
N ASP A 82 17.96 14.12 -3.76
CA ASP A 82 17.62 15.54 -3.82
C ASP A 82 16.88 15.78 -5.15
N PRO A 83 15.57 16.08 -5.13
CA PRO A 83 14.78 16.22 -6.36
C PRO A 83 15.33 17.25 -7.33
N LYS A 84 15.90 18.36 -6.84
CA LYS A 84 16.43 19.43 -7.72
C LYS A 84 17.70 18.96 -8.41
N LYS A 85 18.60 18.27 -7.69
CA LYS A 85 19.80 17.68 -8.29
C LYS A 85 19.44 16.58 -9.29
N SER A 86 18.49 15.72 -8.94
CA SER A 86 18.01 14.67 -9.84
C SER A 86 17.34 15.25 -11.09
N VAL A 87 16.56 16.33 -11.00
CA VAL A 87 16.03 17.04 -12.18
C VAL A 87 17.18 17.48 -13.10
N ASN A 88 18.22 18.11 -12.58
CA ASN A 88 19.36 18.54 -13.40
C ASN A 88 20.07 17.35 -14.09
N LYS A 89 20.26 16.23 -13.37
CA LYS A 89 20.81 14.98 -13.93
C LYS A 89 19.91 14.44 -15.06
N LEU A 90 18.60 14.40 -14.84
CA LEU A 90 17.64 13.89 -15.82
C LEU A 90 17.56 14.78 -17.08
N ILE A 91 17.76 16.10 -16.95
CA ILE A 91 17.91 17.00 -18.11
C ILE A 91 19.18 16.69 -18.89
N GLN A 92 20.31 16.55 -18.20
CA GLN A 92 21.59 16.24 -18.84
C GLN A 92 21.55 14.89 -19.59
N LYS A 93 20.80 13.92 -19.06
CA LYS A 93 20.55 12.63 -19.71
C LYS A 93 19.50 12.68 -20.83
N GLY A 94 18.84 13.82 -21.05
CA GLY A 94 17.80 13.98 -22.06
C GLY A 94 16.50 13.23 -21.73
N TYR A 95 16.28 12.84 -20.47
CA TYR A 95 15.05 12.14 -20.05
C TYR A 95 13.91 13.12 -19.79
N ILE A 96 14.23 14.35 -19.39
CA ILE A 96 13.29 15.46 -19.31
C ILE A 96 13.87 16.68 -20.02
N ARG A 97 13.00 17.59 -20.43
CA ARG A 97 13.37 18.89 -20.99
C ARG A 97 12.59 20.00 -20.32
N LYS A 98 13.07 21.24 -20.46
CA LYS A 98 12.26 22.41 -20.14
C LYS A 98 11.10 22.49 -21.13
N SER A 99 9.92 22.82 -20.63
CA SER A 99 8.75 23.12 -21.43
C SER A 99 8.99 24.39 -22.23
N THR A 100 8.42 24.45 -23.44
CA THR A 100 8.38 25.71 -24.18
C THR A 100 7.49 26.72 -23.44
N PRO A 101 7.66 28.03 -23.70
CA PRO A 101 6.74 29.06 -23.21
C PRO A 101 5.27 28.73 -23.48
N LEU A 102 4.93 28.29 -24.70
CA LEU A 102 3.57 27.89 -25.07
C LEU A 102 3.06 26.71 -24.22
N GLU A 103 3.87 25.67 -24.06
CA GLU A 103 3.50 24.52 -23.24
C GLU A 103 3.27 24.90 -21.75
N SER A 104 3.98 25.92 -21.28
CA SER A 104 3.91 26.39 -19.89
C SER A 104 2.65 27.19 -19.58
N VAL A 105 1.89 27.64 -20.59
CA VAL A 105 0.62 28.38 -20.41
C VAL A 105 -0.39 27.58 -19.61
N SER A 106 -0.39 26.25 -19.75
CA SER A 106 -1.26 25.34 -19.00
C SER A 106 -1.11 25.45 -17.47
N SER A 107 0.07 25.88 -16.99
CA SER A 107 0.37 26.07 -15.56
C SER A 107 -0.15 27.39 -14.99
N LEU A 108 -0.50 28.36 -15.84
CA LEU A 108 -0.97 29.68 -15.42
C LEU A 108 -2.38 29.62 -14.82
N LYS A 109 -2.70 30.58 -13.95
CA LYS A 109 -4.06 30.74 -13.45
C LYS A 109 -4.95 31.32 -14.55
N VAL A 110 -6.23 30.98 -14.54
CA VAL A 110 -7.20 31.47 -15.54
C VAL A 110 -7.19 32.99 -15.71
N PRO A 111 -7.08 33.82 -14.65
CA PRO A 111 -6.95 35.27 -14.81
C PRO A 111 -5.74 35.70 -15.63
N ASP A 112 -4.58 35.06 -15.43
CA ASP A 112 -3.34 35.36 -16.16
C ASP A 112 -3.49 35.01 -17.64
N ILE A 113 -4.07 33.84 -17.94
CA ILE A 113 -4.38 33.38 -19.31
C ILE A 113 -5.30 34.38 -20.01
N LYS A 114 -6.35 34.86 -19.32
CA LYS A 114 -7.24 35.90 -19.86
C LYS A 114 -6.51 37.23 -20.07
N GLY A 115 -5.55 37.55 -19.20
CA GLY A 115 -4.67 38.71 -19.35
C GLY A 115 -3.86 38.65 -20.65
N ILE A 116 -3.26 37.49 -20.96
CA ILE A 116 -2.51 37.26 -22.20
C ILE A 116 -3.41 37.46 -23.42
N LEU A 117 -4.59 36.82 -23.45
CA LEU A 117 -5.52 36.92 -24.58
C LEU A 117 -5.97 38.37 -24.87
N LYS A 118 -6.13 39.20 -23.83
CA LYS A 118 -6.50 40.62 -23.98
C LYS A 118 -5.45 41.43 -24.73
N THR A 119 -4.17 41.05 -24.69
CA THR A 119 -3.10 41.79 -25.38
C THR A 119 -3.31 41.81 -26.90
N LYS A 120 -3.93 40.76 -27.46
CA LYS A 120 -4.34 40.66 -28.87
C LYS A 120 -5.84 40.89 -29.08
N LYS A 121 -6.55 41.42 -28.08
CA LYS A 121 -8.02 41.65 -28.11
C LYS A 121 -8.82 40.39 -28.46
N LEU A 122 -8.31 39.21 -28.08
CA LEU A 122 -8.99 37.94 -28.30
C LEU A 122 -10.07 37.71 -27.25
N MET A 123 -11.05 36.86 -27.60
CA MET A 123 -12.13 36.47 -26.70
C MET A 123 -11.59 35.81 -25.43
N VAL A 124 -12.13 36.17 -24.26
CA VAL A 124 -11.69 35.69 -22.92
C VAL A 124 -12.74 34.85 -22.18
N SER A 125 -13.85 34.55 -22.84
CA SER A 125 -14.84 33.57 -22.37
C SER A 125 -14.45 32.15 -22.80
N GLY A 126 -14.96 31.16 -22.06
CA GLY A 126 -14.69 29.73 -22.28
C GLY A 126 -14.07 29.02 -21.08
N LYS A 127 -13.92 27.69 -21.21
CA LYS A 127 -13.20 26.86 -20.24
C LYS A 127 -11.69 27.11 -20.38
N LYS A 128 -10.92 26.76 -19.35
CA LYS A 128 -9.45 26.96 -19.35
C LYS A 128 -8.77 26.33 -20.58
N VAL A 129 -9.23 25.16 -21.01
CA VAL A 129 -8.72 24.46 -22.20
C VAL A 129 -8.91 25.31 -23.46
N ASP A 130 -10.13 25.82 -23.69
CA ASP A 130 -10.44 26.68 -24.85
C ASP A 130 -9.58 27.96 -24.88
N LEU A 131 -9.33 28.53 -23.71
CA LEU A 131 -8.47 29.72 -23.58
C LEU A 131 -7.00 29.40 -23.92
N ILE A 132 -6.51 28.22 -23.53
CA ILE A 132 -5.15 27.77 -23.85
C ILE A 132 -5.02 27.50 -25.34
N SER A 133 -5.95 26.77 -25.96
CA SER A 133 -5.93 26.51 -27.41
C SER A 133 -5.93 27.81 -28.21
N ARG A 134 -6.69 28.82 -27.78
CA ARG A 134 -6.67 30.14 -28.42
C ARG A 134 -5.31 30.83 -28.30
N ILE A 135 -4.59 30.64 -27.20
CA ILE A 135 -3.22 31.13 -27.07
C ILE A 135 -2.29 30.37 -28.04
N GLU A 136 -2.40 29.05 -28.10
CA GLU A 136 -1.57 28.20 -28.98
C GLU A 136 -1.76 28.53 -30.47
N GLU A 137 -2.98 28.89 -30.88
CA GLU A 137 -3.29 29.25 -32.27
C GLU A 137 -2.87 30.68 -32.67
N ASN A 138 -2.78 31.60 -31.71
CA ASN A 138 -2.65 33.04 -31.99
C ASN A 138 -1.35 33.68 -31.47
N PHE A 139 -0.53 32.96 -30.71
CA PHE A 139 0.72 33.48 -30.15
C PHE A 139 1.91 32.61 -30.53
N SER A 140 3.03 33.27 -30.79
CA SER A 140 4.34 32.63 -30.88
C SER A 140 4.92 32.38 -29.48
N SER A 141 5.89 31.46 -29.41
CA SER A 141 6.60 31.17 -28.17
C SER A 141 7.31 32.39 -27.56
N GLU A 142 7.88 33.27 -28.38
CA GLU A 142 8.57 34.47 -27.88
C GLU A 142 7.59 35.52 -27.34
N GLU A 143 6.37 35.60 -27.87
CA GLU A 143 5.34 36.48 -27.32
C GLU A 143 4.83 36.00 -25.96
N ILE A 144 4.84 34.69 -25.70
CA ILE A 144 4.40 34.12 -24.43
C ILE A 144 5.48 34.16 -23.36
N LYS A 145 6.74 34.09 -23.75
CA LYS A 145 7.91 34.03 -22.84
C LYS A 145 7.90 35.07 -21.72
N PRO A 146 7.53 36.35 -21.91
CA PRO A 146 7.49 37.34 -20.84
C PRO A 146 6.46 37.05 -19.74
N PHE A 147 5.43 36.24 -20.05
CA PHE A 147 4.36 35.89 -19.12
C PHE A 147 4.68 34.64 -18.27
N ILE A 148 5.75 33.90 -18.61
CA ILE A 148 6.14 32.67 -17.92
C ILE A 148 7.24 32.99 -16.91
N LYS A 149 6.87 32.99 -15.62
CA LYS A 149 7.81 33.24 -14.50
C LYS A 149 8.75 32.06 -14.25
N GLU A 150 8.22 30.85 -14.32
CA GLU A 150 8.97 29.60 -14.11
C GLU A 150 8.62 28.63 -15.23
N GLN A 151 9.65 28.11 -15.91
CA GLN A 151 9.46 27.07 -16.91
C GLN A 151 9.28 25.73 -16.24
N SER A 152 8.18 25.09 -16.60
CA SER A 152 7.86 23.74 -16.21
C SER A 152 8.78 22.72 -16.93
N PHE A 153 8.82 21.47 -16.46
CA PHE A 153 9.51 20.37 -17.12
C PHE A 153 8.53 19.45 -17.84
N LYS A 154 8.98 18.83 -18.93
CA LYS A 154 8.24 17.79 -19.62
C LYS A 154 9.10 16.56 -19.82
N LEU A 155 8.44 15.41 -19.78
CA LEU A 155 9.04 14.14 -20.13
C LEU A 155 9.44 14.15 -21.61
N ALA A 156 10.66 13.71 -21.90
CA ALA A 156 11.13 13.48 -23.26
C ALA A 156 10.96 12.00 -23.63
N GLU A 157 11.04 11.66 -24.91
CA GLU A 157 10.88 10.29 -25.40
C GLU A 157 11.83 9.28 -24.70
N PRO A 158 13.13 9.57 -24.50
CA PRO A 158 14.01 8.70 -23.72
C PRO A 158 13.52 8.49 -22.28
N GLY A 159 12.97 9.52 -21.63
CA GLY A 159 12.40 9.40 -20.28
C GLY A 159 11.14 8.52 -20.25
N SER A 160 10.28 8.64 -21.27
CA SER A 160 9.13 7.73 -21.45
C SER A 160 9.58 6.28 -21.61
N ASN A 161 10.71 6.03 -22.27
CA ASN A 161 11.28 4.69 -22.40
C ASN A 161 11.82 4.14 -21.07
N ILE A 162 12.39 5.00 -20.21
CA ILE A 162 12.76 4.63 -18.84
C ILE A 162 11.53 4.18 -18.03
N LEU A 163 10.42 4.93 -18.10
CA LEU A 163 9.17 4.55 -17.41
C LEU A 163 8.62 3.22 -17.92
N LYS A 164 8.70 2.94 -19.23
CA LYS A 164 8.32 1.64 -19.80
C LYS A 164 9.24 0.51 -19.35
N MET A 165 10.55 0.76 -19.28
CA MET A 165 11.55 -0.22 -18.87
C MET A 165 11.39 -0.62 -17.40
N TYR A 166 11.10 0.34 -16.53
CA TYR A 166 10.92 0.14 -15.09
C TYR A 166 9.46 0.33 -14.65
N TYR A 167 8.51 -0.13 -15.47
CA TYR A 167 7.06 0.02 -15.27
C TYR A 167 6.56 -0.42 -13.89
N TYR A 168 7.27 -1.33 -13.24
CA TYR A 168 6.95 -1.87 -11.92
C TYR A 168 7.29 -0.93 -10.76
N ILE A 169 8.23 0.00 -10.93
CA ILE A 169 8.65 0.90 -9.85
C ILE A 169 7.53 1.87 -9.47
N VAL A 170 6.88 2.50 -10.46
CA VAL A 170 5.80 3.47 -10.20
C VAL A 170 4.60 2.77 -9.55
N ALA A 171 4.24 1.57 -10.03
CA ALA A 171 3.15 0.80 -9.44
C ALA A 171 3.46 0.37 -8.00
N ALA A 172 4.69 -0.05 -7.72
CA ALA A 172 5.13 -0.44 -6.39
C ALA A 172 5.28 0.75 -5.42
N HIS A 173 5.57 1.95 -5.93
CA HIS A 173 5.49 3.19 -5.15
C HIS A 173 4.04 3.53 -4.79
N LYS A 174 3.15 3.53 -5.80
CA LYS A 174 1.75 3.94 -5.65
C LYS A 174 0.93 3.01 -4.76
N TYR A 175 1.15 1.71 -4.87
CA TYR A 175 0.37 0.68 -4.18
C TYR A 175 1.17 -0.06 -3.12
N ASN A 176 2.17 0.61 -2.52
CA ASN A 176 2.98 0.02 -1.47
C ASN A 176 2.11 -0.53 -0.32
N SER A 177 2.55 -1.63 0.28
CA SER A 177 1.93 -2.18 1.47
C SER A 177 2.68 -1.71 2.71
N ASN A 178 1.92 -1.29 3.73
CA ASN A 178 2.47 -0.76 4.98
C ASN A 178 3.33 -1.78 5.74
N ASP A 179 3.12 -3.07 5.50
CA ASP A 179 3.90 -4.18 6.09
C ASP A 179 5.22 -4.46 5.35
N GLY A 180 5.49 -3.72 4.26
CA GLY A 180 6.71 -3.87 3.46
C GLY A 180 6.72 -5.08 2.51
N THR A 181 5.64 -5.87 2.44
CA THR A 181 5.55 -7.03 1.54
C THR A 181 5.69 -6.63 0.07
N TYR A 182 4.94 -5.62 -0.37
CA TYR A 182 5.01 -5.06 -1.71
C TYR A 182 5.41 -3.59 -1.65
N ASN A 183 6.59 -3.27 -2.15
CA ASN A 183 7.10 -1.90 -2.30
C ASN A 183 8.15 -1.87 -3.41
N VAL A 184 8.73 -0.69 -3.69
CA VAL A 184 9.73 -0.55 -4.75
C VAL A 184 10.93 -1.50 -4.55
N ALA A 185 11.41 -1.66 -3.31
CA ALA A 185 12.54 -2.53 -3.03
C ALA A 185 12.23 -4.00 -3.32
N THR A 186 11.10 -4.51 -2.82
CA THR A 186 10.72 -5.91 -3.04
C THR A 186 10.35 -6.18 -4.50
N ALA A 187 9.79 -5.20 -5.21
CA ALA A 187 9.56 -5.29 -6.64
C ALA A 187 10.86 -5.36 -7.46
N ILE A 188 11.86 -4.53 -7.15
CA ILE A 188 13.19 -4.60 -7.81
C ILE A 188 13.84 -5.96 -7.54
N GLN A 189 13.84 -6.42 -6.27
CA GLN A 189 14.39 -7.72 -5.91
C GLN A 189 13.70 -8.87 -6.64
N TYR A 190 12.37 -8.83 -6.74
CA TYR A 190 11.59 -9.80 -7.49
C TYR A 190 12.01 -9.80 -8.96
N MET A 191 12.04 -8.63 -9.61
CA MET A 191 12.43 -8.51 -11.02
C MET A 191 13.86 -8.99 -11.30
N ASN A 192 14.80 -8.69 -10.40
CA ASN A 192 16.18 -9.16 -10.50
C ASN A 192 16.32 -10.68 -10.33
N SER A 193 15.35 -11.35 -9.71
CA SER A 193 15.35 -12.81 -9.55
C SER A 193 14.82 -13.57 -10.76
N LEU A 194 14.20 -12.87 -11.72
CA LEU A 194 13.64 -13.47 -12.92
C LEU A 194 14.69 -13.63 -14.03
N SER A 195 14.43 -14.52 -14.97
CA SER A 195 15.17 -14.53 -16.24
C SER A 195 14.85 -13.27 -17.04
N HIS A 196 15.82 -12.81 -17.84
CA HIS A 196 15.70 -11.58 -18.64
C HIS A 196 14.52 -11.57 -19.62
N ASP A 197 14.06 -12.75 -20.05
CA ASP A 197 12.92 -12.89 -20.99
C ASP A 197 11.56 -12.79 -20.29
N ASN A 198 11.51 -12.88 -18.97
CA ASN A 198 10.25 -12.82 -18.23
C ASN A 198 9.86 -11.37 -17.93
N LYS A 199 8.67 -10.97 -18.38
CA LYS A 199 8.11 -9.62 -18.20
C LYS A 199 6.71 -9.71 -17.56
N PRO A 200 6.62 -10.00 -16.26
CA PRO A 200 5.35 -10.12 -15.56
C PRO A 200 4.65 -8.77 -15.44
N THR A 201 3.33 -8.75 -15.51
CA THR A 201 2.54 -7.55 -15.20
C THR A 201 2.75 -7.09 -13.74
N ASN A 202 2.42 -5.83 -13.46
CA ASN A 202 2.46 -5.30 -12.09
C ASN A 202 1.60 -6.12 -11.11
N SER A 203 0.47 -6.62 -11.60
CA SER A 203 -0.44 -7.50 -10.85
C SER A 203 0.21 -8.83 -10.49
N GLU A 204 0.93 -9.45 -11.42
CA GLU A 204 1.65 -10.70 -11.17
C GLU A 204 2.81 -10.50 -10.18
N ILE A 205 3.53 -9.38 -10.26
CA ILE A 205 4.60 -9.04 -9.31
C ILE A 205 4.04 -8.93 -7.89
N SER A 206 3.02 -8.08 -7.69
CA SER A 206 2.44 -7.90 -6.36
C SER A 206 1.79 -9.17 -5.83
N TRP A 207 1.07 -9.91 -6.69
CA TRP A 207 0.43 -11.17 -6.31
C TRP A 207 1.46 -12.23 -5.88
N SER A 208 2.56 -12.39 -6.62
CA SER A 208 3.63 -13.33 -6.26
C SER A 208 4.30 -12.99 -4.93
N LEU A 209 4.52 -11.70 -4.66
CA LEU A 209 5.08 -11.24 -3.40
C LEU A 209 4.12 -11.50 -2.23
N TYR A 210 2.84 -11.16 -2.38
CA TYR A 210 1.82 -11.48 -1.37
C TYR A 210 1.65 -12.99 -1.17
N GLN A 211 1.63 -13.79 -2.23
CA GLN A 211 1.51 -15.24 -2.15
C GLN A 211 2.71 -15.87 -1.40
N SER A 212 3.92 -15.36 -1.65
CA SER A 212 5.13 -15.79 -0.95
C SER A 212 5.09 -15.43 0.53
N ALA A 213 4.67 -14.20 0.86
CA ALA A 213 4.49 -13.75 2.24
C ALA A 213 3.41 -14.56 2.97
N TYR A 214 2.28 -14.83 2.31
CA TYR A 214 1.21 -15.66 2.84
C TYR A 214 1.68 -17.07 3.18
N ILE A 215 2.39 -17.75 2.26
CA ILE A 215 2.92 -19.10 2.50
C ILE A 215 3.91 -19.09 3.68
N LYS A 216 4.79 -18.08 3.73
CA LYS A 216 5.74 -17.90 4.81
C LYS A 216 5.02 -17.75 6.16
N PHE A 217 4.07 -16.82 6.27
CA PHE A 217 3.37 -16.53 7.51
C PHE A 217 2.46 -17.68 7.97
N LYS A 218 1.82 -18.39 7.03
CA LYS A 218 1.08 -19.62 7.32
C LYS A 218 2.00 -20.68 7.94
N ARG A 219 3.16 -20.96 7.31
CA ARG A 219 4.14 -21.92 7.83
C ARG A 219 4.68 -21.52 9.20
N GLU A 220 4.91 -20.24 9.41
CA GLU A 220 5.43 -19.67 10.66
C GLU A 220 4.34 -19.46 11.72
N ARG A 221 3.08 -19.86 11.47
CA ARG A 221 1.92 -19.65 12.36
C ARG A 221 1.78 -18.18 12.80
N SER A 222 2.15 -17.26 11.92
CA SER A 222 2.06 -15.81 12.14
C SER A 222 0.74 -15.29 11.59
N TYR A 223 -0.36 -15.67 12.24
CA TYR A 223 -1.71 -15.48 11.69
C TYR A 223 -2.12 -14.02 11.54
N GLY A 224 -1.62 -13.12 12.40
CA GLY A 224 -1.84 -11.68 12.26
C GLY A 224 -1.18 -11.11 11.00
N LEU A 225 0.05 -11.54 10.70
CA LEU A 225 0.73 -11.16 9.44
C LEU A 225 0.06 -11.81 8.23
N MET A 226 -0.33 -13.09 8.33
CA MET A 226 -1.10 -13.79 7.30
C MET A 226 -2.41 -13.07 6.98
N ARG A 227 -3.17 -12.66 8.01
CA ARG A 227 -4.39 -11.85 7.89
C ARG A 227 -4.14 -10.54 7.15
N ASN A 228 -3.06 -9.82 7.48
CA ASN A 228 -2.70 -8.59 6.78
C ASN A 228 -2.37 -8.83 5.30
N THR A 229 -1.69 -9.92 4.98
CA THR A 229 -1.42 -10.31 3.60
C THR A 229 -2.71 -10.65 2.84
N ILE A 230 -3.62 -11.43 3.43
CA ILE A 230 -4.94 -11.75 2.82
C ILE A 230 -5.72 -10.45 2.54
N PHE A 231 -5.68 -9.49 3.46
CA PHE A 231 -6.31 -8.18 3.26
C PHE A 231 -5.70 -7.44 2.06
N LYS A 232 -4.37 -7.42 1.91
CA LYS A 232 -3.72 -6.80 0.75
C LYS A 232 -4.04 -7.50 -0.57
N MET A 233 -4.17 -8.83 -0.56
CA MET A 233 -4.64 -9.60 -1.71
C MET A 233 -6.09 -9.24 -2.06
N ALA A 234 -6.97 -9.04 -1.07
CA ALA A 234 -8.34 -8.58 -1.28
C ALA A 234 -8.39 -7.19 -1.93
N GLU A 235 -7.61 -6.23 -1.42
CA GLU A 235 -7.52 -4.88 -1.99
C GLU A 235 -7.00 -4.89 -3.42
N GLN A 236 -6.05 -5.78 -3.74
CA GLN A 236 -5.58 -5.95 -5.12
C GLN A 236 -6.69 -6.48 -6.04
N LEU A 237 -7.35 -7.57 -5.66
CA LEU A 237 -8.44 -8.16 -6.45
C LEU A 237 -9.56 -7.15 -6.72
N GLN A 238 -9.89 -6.32 -5.72
CA GLN A 238 -10.90 -5.29 -5.89
C GLN A 238 -10.45 -4.20 -6.89
N ARG A 239 -9.19 -3.73 -6.82
CA ARG A 239 -8.65 -2.77 -7.81
C ARG A 239 -8.64 -3.33 -9.24
N GLU A 240 -8.53 -4.65 -9.37
CA GLU A 240 -8.55 -5.38 -10.63
C GLU A 240 -9.97 -5.78 -11.08
N ASN A 241 -11.01 -5.25 -10.43
CA ASN A 241 -12.43 -5.56 -10.69
C ASN A 241 -12.77 -7.05 -10.59
N SER A 242 -11.99 -7.82 -9.83
CA SER A 242 -12.27 -9.22 -9.50
C SER A 242 -13.14 -9.33 -8.24
N THR A 243 -14.28 -8.65 -8.24
CA THR A 243 -15.19 -8.44 -7.10
C THR A 243 -15.63 -9.75 -6.43
N ASP A 244 -15.94 -10.79 -7.22
CA ASP A 244 -16.29 -12.14 -6.69
C ASP A 244 -15.16 -12.79 -5.87
N LYS A 245 -13.90 -12.53 -6.25
CA LYS A 245 -12.74 -13.07 -5.54
C LYS A 245 -12.38 -12.19 -4.35
N SER A 246 -12.48 -10.86 -4.48
CA SER A 246 -12.14 -9.94 -3.40
C SER A 246 -13.04 -10.14 -2.19
N VAL A 247 -14.37 -10.36 -2.38
CA VAL A 247 -15.29 -10.61 -1.25
C VAL A 247 -14.91 -11.85 -0.46
N VAL A 248 -14.46 -12.92 -1.14
CA VAL A 248 -13.96 -14.13 -0.47
C VAL A 248 -12.78 -13.77 0.43
N TYR A 249 -11.80 -13.01 -0.07
CA TYR A 249 -10.64 -12.64 0.75
C TYR A 249 -11.01 -11.69 1.90
N TYR A 250 -11.92 -10.73 1.71
CA TYR A 250 -12.40 -9.89 2.81
C TYR A 250 -13.15 -10.69 3.88
N LEU A 251 -13.96 -11.67 3.48
CA LEU A 251 -14.63 -12.57 4.42
C LEU A 251 -13.64 -13.46 5.17
N ARG A 252 -12.57 -13.93 4.53
CA ARG A 252 -11.47 -14.63 5.22
C ARG A 252 -10.82 -13.75 6.30
N VAL A 253 -10.64 -12.45 6.02
CA VAL A 253 -10.14 -11.49 7.01
C VAL A 253 -11.10 -11.36 8.19
N PHE A 254 -12.40 -11.19 7.93
CA PHE A 254 -13.44 -11.14 8.97
C PHE A 254 -13.42 -12.40 9.86
N ILE A 255 -13.34 -13.59 9.25
CA ILE A 255 -13.27 -14.87 9.97
C ILE A 255 -12.00 -14.92 10.84
N LEU A 256 -10.83 -14.55 10.30
CA LEU A 256 -9.59 -14.51 11.07
C LEU A 256 -9.66 -13.54 12.25
N ASP A 257 -10.26 -12.36 12.08
CA ASP A 257 -10.42 -11.36 13.15
C ASP A 257 -11.24 -11.89 14.33
N LEU A 258 -12.16 -12.82 14.09
CA LEU A 258 -12.99 -13.45 15.13
C LEU A 258 -12.42 -14.78 15.65
N SER A 259 -11.36 -15.30 15.04
CA SER A 259 -10.77 -16.60 15.40
C SER A 259 -10.00 -16.59 16.71
N GLY A 260 -9.47 -15.43 17.11
CA GLY A 260 -8.48 -15.31 18.18
C GLY A 260 -7.05 -15.68 17.77
N MET A 261 -6.80 -16.03 16.51
CA MET A 261 -5.45 -16.35 16.05
C MET A 261 -4.55 -15.11 15.98
N SER A 262 -3.40 -15.18 16.64
CA SER A 262 -2.39 -14.12 16.64
C SER A 262 -1.06 -14.58 16.04
N ASN A 263 -0.06 -13.71 16.12
CA ASN A 263 1.32 -14.09 15.84
C ASN A 263 1.89 -14.96 16.97
N SER A 264 2.94 -15.71 16.67
CA SER A 264 3.70 -16.49 17.66
C SER A 264 2.91 -17.57 18.41
N SER A 265 1.91 -18.17 17.75
CA SER A 265 1.10 -19.28 18.29
C SER A 265 0.32 -18.96 19.58
N TYR A 266 -0.02 -17.69 19.82
CA TYR A 266 -0.91 -17.29 20.91
C TYR A 266 -2.36 -17.18 20.46
N VAL A 267 -3.28 -17.43 21.40
CA VAL A 267 -4.69 -17.07 21.26
C VAL A 267 -4.93 -15.71 21.91
N GLN A 268 -5.48 -14.76 21.15
CA GLN A 268 -5.90 -13.46 21.69
C GLN A 268 -7.05 -13.63 22.67
N LEU A 269 -7.06 -12.81 23.71
CA LEU A 269 -8.18 -12.76 24.65
C LEU A 269 -9.46 -12.23 23.97
N PRO A 270 -10.64 -12.68 24.42
CA PRO A 270 -11.93 -12.21 23.93
C PRO A 270 -12.06 -10.69 23.85
N LYS A 271 -11.53 -9.96 24.85
CA LYS A 271 -11.57 -8.49 24.91
C LYS A 271 -10.84 -7.78 23.76
N LEU A 272 -9.99 -8.48 23.02
CA LEU A 272 -9.25 -7.96 21.87
C LEU A 272 -9.91 -8.31 20.54
N LEU A 273 -10.94 -9.16 20.53
CA LEU A 273 -11.72 -9.45 19.34
C LEU A 273 -12.59 -8.24 19.02
N THR A 274 -12.45 -7.70 17.82
CA THR A 274 -13.25 -6.58 17.35
C THR A 274 -13.56 -6.74 15.88
N ILE A 275 -14.75 -6.28 15.48
CA ILE A 275 -15.05 -6.01 14.08
C ILE A 275 -14.24 -4.81 13.63
N ALA A 276 -13.59 -4.93 12.48
CA ALA A 276 -12.91 -3.81 11.83
C ALA A 276 -13.88 -3.10 10.87
N PRO A 277 -14.32 -1.85 11.15
CA PRO A 277 -15.32 -1.14 10.33
C PRO A 277 -14.92 -1.05 8.85
N GLY A 278 -13.64 -0.81 8.58
CA GLY A 278 -13.10 -0.71 7.22
C GLY A 278 -13.17 -2.01 6.42
N ILE A 279 -13.21 -3.17 7.09
CA ILE A 279 -13.42 -4.48 6.43
C ILE A 279 -14.88 -4.66 6.06
N ILE A 280 -15.79 -4.35 6.99
CA ILE A 280 -17.24 -4.44 6.75
C ILE A 280 -17.68 -3.52 5.62
N SER A 281 -17.19 -2.28 5.61
CA SER A 281 -17.44 -1.33 4.52
C SER A 281 -17.03 -1.89 3.16
N ARG A 282 -15.86 -2.55 3.08
CA ARG A 282 -15.39 -3.19 1.84
C ARG A 282 -16.22 -4.41 1.46
N ILE A 283 -16.64 -5.24 2.42
CA ILE A 283 -17.54 -6.38 2.16
C ILE A 283 -18.86 -5.85 1.59
N LYS A 284 -19.49 -4.86 2.23
CA LYS A 284 -20.73 -4.23 1.75
C LYS A 284 -20.57 -3.67 0.34
N ALA A 285 -19.52 -2.90 0.08
CA ALA A 285 -19.25 -2.34 -1.25
C ALA A 285 -19.14 -3.44 -2.32
N THR A 286 -18.38 -4.50 -2.02
CA THR A 286 -18.17 -5.63 -2.94
C THR A 286 -19.45 -6.44 -3.18
N LEU A 287 -20.32 -6.56 -2.18
CA LEU A 287 -21.62 -7.22 -2.32
C LEU A 287 -22.64 -6.37 -3.08
N ASN A 288 -22.63 -5.04 -2.88
CA ASN A 288 -23.53 -4.11 -3.59
C ASN A 288 -23.23 -4.03 -5.10
N GLU A 289 -21.99 -4.26 -5.51
CA GLU A 289 -21.62 -4.42 -6.93
C GLU A 289 -22.19 -5.71 -7.54
N ASN A 290 -22.60 -6.67 -6.71
CA ASN A 290 -22.92 -8.06 -7.05
C ASN A 290 -24.21 -8.55 -6.38
N ILE A 291 -25.24 -7.69 -6.23
CA ILE A 291 -26.52 -7.93 -5.52
C ILE A 291 -27.26 -9.25 -5.91
N THR A 292 -26.78 -9.97 -6.93
CA THR A 292 -27.36 -11.20 -7.44
C THR A 292 -26.94 -12.48 -6.70
N LYS A 293 -25.99 -12.46 -5.76
CA LYS A 293 -25.48 -13.69 -5.09
C LYS A 293 -25.67 -13.70 -3.57
N ASP A 294 -26.10 -14.86 -3.08
CA ASP A 294 -26.27 -15.14 -1.65
C ASP A 294 -24.91 -15.07 -0.92
N VAL A 295 -24.81 -14.16 0.06
CA VAL A 295 -23.64 -13.98 0.95
C VAL A 295 -23.21 -15.31 1.57
N SER A 296 -24.15 -16.23 1.79
CA SER A 296 -23.90 -17.56 2.33
C SER A 296 -22.89 -18.34 1.49
N GLN A 297 -22.92 -18.24 0.15
CA GLN A 297 -22.02 -18.98 -0.73
C GLN A 297 -20.57 -18.51 -0.55
N TYR A 298 -20.39 -17.18 -0.52
CA TYR A 298 -19.08 -16.58 -0.32
C TYR A 298 -18.54 -16.85 1.08
N PHE A 299 -19.40 -16.79 2.10
CA PHE A 299 -19.04 -17.10 3.46
C PHE A 299 -18.62 -18.57 3.59
N ASN A 300 -19.42 -19.50 3.06
CA ASN A 300 -19.13 -20.94 3.11
C ASN A 300 -17.76 -21.28 2.51
N LYS A 301 -17.45 -20.69 1.34
CA LYS A 301 -16.15 -20.85 0.69
C LYS A 301 -15.02 -20.26 1.54
N SER A 302 -15.22 -19.07 2.08
CA SER A 302 -14.22 -18.36 2.90
C SER A 302 -13.94 -19.10 4.20
N TRP A 303 -14.98 -19.64 4.84
CA TRP A 303 -14.91 -20.46 6.05
C TRP A 303 -14.13 -21.74 5.81
N ALA A 304 -14.48 -22.51 4.77
CA ALA A 304 -13.82 -23.77 4.46
C ALA A 304 -12.30 -23.57 4.27
N ILE A 305 -11.91 -22.55 3.49
CA ILE A 305 -10.49 -22.23 3.27
C ILE A 305 -9.83 -21.79 4.57
N THR A 306 -10.44 -20.86 5.32
CA THR A 306 -9.77 -20.25 6.48
C THR A 306 -9.59 -21.22 7.63
N CYS A 307 -10.64 -21.99 7.96
CA CYS A 307 -10.62 -22.92 9.08
C CYS A 307 -9.77 -24.17 8.83
N GLU A 308 -9.44 -24.49 7.58
CA GLU A 308 -8.42 -25.51 7.26
C GLU A 308 -7.00 -25.02 7.60
N GLU A 309 -6.78 -23.70 7.66
CA GLU A 309 -5.44 -23.10 7.79
C GLU A 309 -5.09 -22.68 9.21
N ILE A 310 -6.08 -22.62 10.09
CA ILE A 310 -5.91 -22.24 11.49
C ILE A 310 -6.27 -23.40 12.41
N PRO A 311 -5.53 -23.58 13.52
CA PRO A 311 -5.77 -24.68 14.45
C PRO A 311 -7.01 -24.45 15.33
N PHE A 312 -7.44 -23.20 15.52
CA PHE A 312 -8.53 -22.85 16.44
C PHE A 312 -9.32 -21.64 15.95
N HIS A 313 -10.60 -21.60 16.32
CA HIS A 313 -11.50 -20.48 16.14
C HIS A 313 -12.47 -20.41 17.33
N TYR A 314 -12.74 -19.22 17.88
CA TYR A 314 -13.65 -19.05 19.03
C TYR A 314 -15.08 -19.49 18.74
N PHE A 315 -15.54 -19.27 17.52
CA PHE A 315 -16.91 -19.55 17.11
C PHE A 315 -16.98 -20.73 16.14
N ASP A 316 -18.08 -21.47 16.17
CA ASP A 316 -18.45 -22.34 15.07
C ASP A 316 -18.91 -21.52 13.84
N LYS A 317 -19.13 -22.25 12.74
CA LYS A 317 -19.49 -21.65 11.45
C LYS A 317 -20.77 -20.85 11.52
N ASP A 318 -21.81 -21.40 12.13
CA ASP A 318 -23.15 -20.80 12.17
C ASP A 318 -23.16 -19.56 13.06
N THR A 319 -22.45 -19.61 14.20
CA THR A 319 -22.27 -18.45 15.07
C THR A 319 -21.50 -17.34 14.37
N CYS A 320 -20.40 -17.67 13.67
CA CYS A 320 -19.61 -16.67 12.95
C CYS A 320 -20.39 -16.07 11.76
N TYR A 321 -21.21 -16.88 11.08
CA TYR A 321 -22.08 -16.41 10.00
C TYR A 321 -23.19 -15.49 10.51
N GLY A 322 -23.85 -15.85 11.62
CA GLY A 322 -24.85 -15.00 12.26
C GLY A 322 -24.28 -13.64 12.67
N LEU A 323 -23.06 -13.64 13.25
CA LEU A 323 -22.36 -12.39 13.57
C LEU A 323 -22.06 -11.56 12.32
N LEU A 324 -21.70 -12.19 11.19
CA LEU A 324 -21.52 -11.47 9.92
C LEU A 324 -22.83 -10.80 9.48
N LEU A 325 -23.95 -11.53 9.46
CA LEU A 325 -25.24 -11.00 9.02
C LEU A 325 -25.67 -9.80 9.88
N GLU A 326 -25.62 -9.94 11.20
CA GLU A 326 -25.90 -8.84 12.13
C GLU A 326 -25.00 -7.62 11.86
N THR A 327 -23.73 -7.86 11.57
CA THR A 327 -22.76 -6.80 11.26
C THR A 327 -23.06 -6.09 9.94
N LEU A 328 -23.58 -6.82 8.95
CA LEU A 328 -23.96 -6.26 7.65
C LEU A 328 -25.23 -5.41 7.74
N GLU A 329 -26.09 -5.62 8.73
CA GLU A 329 -27.31 -4.83 8.95
C GLU A 329 -27.04 -3.48 9.64
N VAL A 330 -25.87 -3.29 10.28
CA VAL A 330 -25.54 -2.02 10.97
C VAL A 330 -25.33 -0.88 9.98
N GLU A 331 -26.14 0.17 10.06
CA GLU A 331 -26.05 1.35 9.19
C GLU A 331 -25.01 2.38 9.67
N ASP A 332 -25.00 2.70 10.97
CA ASP A 332 -24.22 3.83 11.53
C ASP A 332 -22.73 3.53 11.80
N SER A 333 -22.22 2.38 11.34
CA SER A 333 -20.85 1.90 11.64
C SER A 333 -20.49 1.82 13.14
N ASP A 334 -21.48 1.92 14.03
CA ASP A 334 -21.32 1.65 15.46
C ASP A 334 -21.47 0.15 15.71
N PHE A 335 -20.35 -0.51 15.99
CA PHE A 335 -20.29 -1.94 16.27
C PHE A 335 -20.20 -2.25 17.77
N SER A 336 -20.40 -1.28 18.67
CA SER A 336 -20.24 -1.44 20.12
C SER A 336 -21.06 -2.60 20.70
N LEU A 337 -22.34 -2.70 20.30
CA LEU A 337 -23.23 -3.77 20.74
C LEU A 337 -22.78 -5.14 20.23
N ILE A 338 -22.40 -5.22 18.95
CA ILE A 338 -21.96 -6.49 18.33
C ILE A 338 -20.61 -6.92 18.90
N ASN A 339 -19.67 -5.99 19.09
CA ASN A 339 -18.40 -6.25 19.76
C ASN A 339 -18.61 -6.77 21.19
N SER A 340 -19.53 -6.18 21.95
CA SER A 340 -19.89 -6.68 23.28
C SER A 340 -20.41 -8.12 23.23
N LYS A 341 -21.26 -8.43 22.24
CA LYS A 341 -21.77 -9.79 22.01
C LYS A 341 -20.67 -10.78 21.63
N ILE A 342 -19.73 -10.38 20.76
CA ILE A 342 -18.55 -11.16 20.37
C ILE A 342 -17.71 -11.50 21.61
N ILE A 343 -17.36 -10.48 22.41
CA ILE A 343 -16.56 -10.63 23.63
C ILE A 343 -17.24 -11.60 24.60
N ASN A 344 -18.54 -11.44 24.84
CA ASN A 344 -19.30 -12.30 25.74
C ASN A 344 -19.30 -13.76 25.26
N LYS A 345 -19.60 -14.00 23.98
CA LYS A 345 -19.60 -15.35 23.41
C LYS A 345 -18.21 -16.00 23.47
N ALA A 346 -17.17 -15.28 23.07
CA ALA A 346 -15.79 -15.79 23.11
C ALA A 346 -15.31 -16.04 24.55
N THR A 347 -15.74 -15.23 25.52
CA THR A 347 -15.44 -15.43 26.94
C THR A 347 -16.04 -16.73 27.47
N VAL A 348 -17.27 -17.07 27.07
CA VAL A 348 -17.90 -18.35 27.44
C VAL A 348 -17.11 -19.53 26.88
N VAL A 349 -16.58 -19.41 25.66
CA VAL A 349 -15.75 -20.44 25.04
C VAL A 349 -14.41 -20.57 25.78
N LEU A 350 -13.72 -19.44 26.01
CA LEU A 350 -12.43 -19.44 26.70
C LEU A 350 -12.52 -20.05 28.11
N LYS A 351 -13.57 -19.76 28.88
CA LYS A 351 -13.79 -20.32 30.24
C LYS A 351 -13.94 -21.84 30.28
N LYS A 352 -14.26 -22.47 29.15
CA LYS A 352 -14.39 -23.94 29.04
C LYS A 352 -13.09 -24.62 28.62
N ILE A 353 -12.07 -23.83 28.25
CA ILE A 353 -10.79 -24.35 27.79
C ILE A 353 -9.92 -24.63 29.02
N ASP A 354 -9.49 -25.89 29.16
CA ASP A 354 -8.38 -26.23 30.05
C ASP A 354 -7.04 -25.90 29.33
N PRO A 355 -6.20 -25.01 29.87
CA PRO A 355 -4.99 -24.56 29.16
C PRO A 355 -4.02 -25.67 28.80
N SER A 356 -3.86 -26.66 29.69
CA SER A 356 -2.89 -27.75 29.49
C SER A 356 -3.28 -28.66 28.32
N THR A 357 -4.54 -29.07 28.27
CA THR A 357 -5.07 -29.90 27.18
C THR A 357 -5.19 -29.10 25.87
N PHE A 358 -5.44 -27.80 25.95
CA PHE A 358 -5.49 -26.92 24.78
C PHE A 358 -4.14 -26.76 24.09
N GLU A 359 -3.09 -26.51 24.87
CA GLU A 359 -1.73 -26.39 24.35
C GLU A 359 -1.29 -27.71 23.71
N ILE A 360 -1.56 -28.85 24.35
CA ILE A 360 -1.25 -30.18 23.79
C ILE A 360 -2.01 -30.42 22.48
N LYS A 361 -3.30 -30.07 22.42
CA LYS A 361 -4.16 -30.34 21.26
C LYS A 361 -3.81 -29.46 20.05
N TYR A 362 -3.57 -28.17 20.28
CA TYR A 362 -3.47 -27.18 19.21
C TYR A 362 -2.06 -26.61 19.02
N GLY A 363 -1.14 -26.85 19.96
CA GLY A 363 0.18 -26.21 19.99
C GLY A 363 0.05 -24.69 20.09
N LEU A 364 -0.93 -24.22 20.87
CA LEU A 364 -1.26 -22.82 21.06
C LEU A 364 -1.21 -22.46 22.54
N ILE A 365 -0.69 -21.27 22.84
CA ILE A 365 -0.58 -20.76 24.20
C ILE A 365 -1.72 -19.77 24.45
N ILE A 366 -2.44 -19.97 25.55
CA ILE A 366 -3.34 -18.95 26.09
C ILE A 366 -2.48 -18.07 27.00
N PRO A 367 -2.24 -16.80 26.64
CA PRO A 367 -1.37 -15.98 27.45
C PRO A 367 -2.04 -15.69 28.80
N ASP A 368 -1.28 -15.80 29.88
CA ASP A 368 -1.70 -15.39 31.21
C ASP A 368 -1.64 -13.86 31.29
N TRP A 369 -2.78 -13.21 31.07
CA TRP A 369 -2.91 -11.77 31.23
C TRP A 369 -3.57 -11.41 32.57
N SER A 370 -3.20 -12.09 33.65
CA SER A 370 -3.54 -11.64 35.00
C SER A 370 -2.85 -10.30 35.30
N ILE A 371 -3.49 -9.21 34.83
CA ILE A 371 -3.47 -7.85 35.38
C ILE A 371 -4.91 -7.35 35.37
#